data_AF-A0A8S2VYH0-F1
#
_entry.id   AF-A0A8S2VYH0-F1
#
_cell.length_a   1.000
_cell.length_b   1.000
_cell.length_c   1.000
_cell.angle_alpha   90.00
_cell.angle_beta   90.00
_cell.angle_gamma   90.00
#
_symmetry.space_group_name_H-M   'P 1'
#
loop_
_entity.id
_entity.type
_entity.pdbx_description
1 polymer ?
#
loop_
_entity_poly.entity_id
_entity_poly.type
_entity_poly.pdbx_seq_one_letter_code
_entity_poly.pdbx_strand_id
1 'polypeptide(L)' 'TNCDIPILPCSSNPCLNNATCLTLSLTNYTCVCPPLYTGLQCSVQILICTNNLCQGNSTCIVNLKTGMQICQCPPERYGV' A
#
# COMPACT_ATOMS: atom_id res chain seq x y z
N THR A 1 23.50 11.04 -31.23
CA THR A 1 22.42 10.82 -30.26
C THR A 1 22.96 9.87 -29.22
N ASN A 2 23.04 10.26 -27.96
CA ASN A 2 23.71 9.48 -26.92
C ASN A 2 22.77 8.34 -26.48
N CYS A 3 22.99 7.15 -27.03
CA CYS A 3 22.21 5.93 -26.74
C CYS A 3 22.91 5.03 -25.70
N ASP A 4 24.04 5.49 -25.14
CA ASP A 4 24.88 4.71 -24.22
C ASP A 4 24.39 4.79 -22.77
N ILE A 5 23.38 5.63 -22.49
CA ILE A 5 22.78 5.75 -21.16
C ILE A 5 21.64 4.74 -21.05
N PRO A 6 21.76 3.69 -20.22
CA PRO A 6 20.68 2.75 -20.02
C PRO A 6 19.47 3.47 -19.41
N ILE A 7 18.30 3.25 -20.02
CA ILE A 7 17.03 3.74 -19.47
C ILE A 7 16.71 2.90 -18.23
N LEU A 8 16.79 3.51 -17.05
CA LEU A 8 16.40 2.85 -15.81
C LEU A 8 14.89 2.63 -15.79
N PRO A 9 14.39 1.49 -15.30
CA PRO A 9 12.96 1.21 -15.26
C PRO A 9 12.15 2.24 -14.46
N CYS A 10 12.73 2.86 -13.44
CA CYS A 10 12.07 3.92 -12.67
C CYS A 10 11.96 5.27 -13.41
N SER A 11 12.70 5.50 -14.49
CA SER A 11 12.65 6.77 -15.24
C SER A 11 11.27 7.05 -15.86
N SER A 12 10.49 6.00 -16.12
CA SER A 12 9.11 6.11 -16.63
C SER A 12 8.07 6.29 -15.52
N ASN A 13 8.47 6.41 -14.26
CA ASN A 13 7.59 6.50 -13.09
C ASN A 13 6.48 5.42 -13.08
N PRO A 14 6.83 4.12 -13.09
CA PRO A 14 5.83 3.05 -13.19
C PRO A 14 4.99 2.88 -11.91
N CYS A 15 5.43 3.39 -10.76
CA CYS A 15 4.72 3.25 -9.49
C CYS A 15 3.63 4.32 -9.32
N LEU A 16 2.45 3.93 -8.84
CA LEU A 16 1.29 4.80 -8.67
C LEU A 16 1.05 5.18 -7.21
N ASN A 17 0.07 6.06 -6.97
CA ASN A 17 -0.42 6.43 -5.64
C ASN A 17 0.66 6.92 -4.68
N ASN A 18 1.64 7.70 -5.18
CA ASN A 18 2.74 8.24 -4.38
C ASN A 18 3.70 7.17 -3.83
N ALA A 19 3.77 6.00 -4.48
CA ALA A 19 4.73 4.95 -4.17
C ALA A 19 6.15 5.29 -4.63
N THR A 20 7.14 4.78 -3.89
CA THR A 20 8.56 4.98 -4.22
C THR A 20 9.04 3.89 -5.18
N CYS A 21 9.55 4.27 -6.34
CA CYS A 21 10.15 3.34 -7.29
C CYS A 21 11.62 3.06 -6.93
N LEU A 22 11.98 1.79 -6.84
CA LEU A 22 13.35 1.33 -6.64
C LEU A 22 13.80 0.50 -7.85
N THR A 23 14.88 0.93 -8.51
CA THR A 23 15.49 0.17 -9.59
C THR A 23 16.37 -0.93 -8.99
N LEU A 24 16.09 -2.19 -9.33
CA LEU A 24 16.85 -3.36 -8.85
C LEU A 24 17.90 -3.80 -9.87
N SER A 25 17.62 -3.64 -11.16
CA SER A 25 18.55 -3.90 -12.26
C SER A 25 18.18 -3.04 -13.48
N LEU A 26 18.92 -3.18 -14.59
CA LEU A 26 18.62 -2.46 -15.84
C LEU A 26 17.20 -2.75 -16.39
N THR A 27 16.59 -3.87 -15.99
CA THR A 27 15.26 -4.29 -16.45
C THR A 27 14.25 -4.47 -15.33
N ASN A 28 14.70 -4.59 -14.07
CA ASN A 28 13.83 -4.84 -12.94
C ASN A 28 13.69 -3.63 -12.03
N TYR A 29 12.48 -3.44 -11.53
CA TYR A 29 12.16 -2.50 -10.47
C TYR A 29 11.20 -3.13 -9.46
N THR A 30 11.08 -2.46 -8.33
CA THR A 30 10.04 -2.73 -7.35
C THR A 30 9.45 -1.42 -6.87
N CYS A 31 8.17 -1.41 -6.52
CA CYS A 31 7.49 -0.27 -5.95
C CYS A 31 7.30 -0.49 -4.45
N VAL A 32 7.75 0.46 -3.64
CA VAL A 32 7.43 0.51 -2.23
C VAL A 32 6.09 1.23 -2.08
N CYS A 33 5.04 0.45 -1.84
CA CYS A 33 3.69 0.98 -1.75
C CYS A 33 3.47 1.76 -0.45
N PRO A 34 2.74 2.89 -0.52
CA PRO A 34 2.28 3.55 0.68
C PRO A 34 1.24 2.68 1.40
N PRO A 35 0.96 3.01 2.67
CA PRO A 35 -0.18 2.46 3.39
C PRO A 35 -1.43 2.44 2.51
N LEU A 36 -2.19 1.34 2.57
CA LEU A 36 -3.45 1.16 1.84
C LEU A 36 -3.33 0.85 0.35
N TYR A 37 -2.13 0.65 -0.18
CA TYR A 37 -1.95 0.26 -1.57
C TYR A 37 -1.11 -1.01 -1.72
N THR A 38 -1.38 -1.78 -2.75
CA THR A 38 -0.71 -3.05 -3.06
C THR A 38 -0.66 -3.31 -4.57
N GLY A 39 -0.01 -4.41 -4.95
CA GLY A 39 0.27 -4.79 -6.34
C GLY A 39 1.62 -4.27 -6.84
N LEU A 40 2.03 -4.73 -8.02
CA LEU A 40 3.35 -4.44 -8.59
C LEU A 40 3.63 -2.94 -8.74
N GLN A 41 2.60 -2.17 -9.09
CA GLN A 41 2.67 -0.72 -9.28
C GLN A 41 1.94 0.05 -8.17
N CYS A 42 1.55 -0.60 -7.07
CA CYS A 42 0.76 0.02 -6.01
C CYS A 42 -0.57 0.61 -6.50
N SER A 43 -1.16 0.01 -7.53
CA SER A 43 -2.41 0.47 -8.17
C SER A 43 -3.66 -0.02 -7.45
N VAL A 44 -3.55 -1.06 -6.62
CA VAL A 44 -4.69 -1.70 -5.97
C VAL A 44 -4.84 -1.13 -4.57
N GLN A 45 -6.01 -0.57 -4.26
CA GLN A 45 -6.33 -0.10 -2.91
C GLN A 45 -6.69 -1.29 -2.01
N ILE A 46 -6.11 -1.34 -0.82
CA ILE A 46 -6.41 -2.34 0.20
C ILE A 46 -7.69 -1.93 0.91
N LEU A 47 -8.75 -2.71 0.71
CA LEU A 47 -10.04 -2.48 1.37
C LEU A 47 -10.19 -3.42 2.58
N ILE A 48 -9.31 -3.26 3.58
CA ILE A 48 -9.22 -4.14 4.76
C ILE A 48 -10.49 -4.20 5.61
N CYS A 49 -11.30 -3.14 5.62
CA CYS A 49 -12.56 -3.11 6.39
C CYS A 49 -13.80 -3.60 5.61
N THR A 50 -13.69 -3.99 4.34
CA THR A 50 -14.86 -4.42 3.55
C THR A 50 -15.46 -5.72 4.05
N ASN A 51 -14.61 -6.63 4.56
CA ASN A 51 -15.03 -7.92 5.10
C ASN A 51 -15.12 -7.94 6.63
N ASN A 52 -15.15 -6.75 7.29
CA ASN A 52 -15.37 -6.53 8.72
C ASN A 52 -15.15 -7.78 9.60
N LEU A 53 -13.89 -8.21 9.73
CA LEU A 53 -13.52 -9.34 10.59
C LEU A 53 -13.61 -8.99 12.10
N CYS A 54 -13.92 -7.74 12.41
CA CYS A 54 -14.05 -7.25 13.77
C CYS A 54 -15.30 -7.85 14.43
N GLN A 55 -15.11 -8.59 15.52
CA GLN A 55 -16.16 -9.32 16.22
C GLN A 55 -16.93 -8.43 17.22
N GLY A 56 -18.23 -8.70 17.41
CA GLY A 56 -18.99 -8.16 18.54
C GLY A 56 -19.35 -6.68 18.46
N ASN A 57 -19.97 -6.24 17.35
CA ASN A 57 -20.44 -4.87 17.09
C ASN A 57 -19.34 -3.78 17.11
N SER A 58 -18.06 -4.17 17.04
CA SER A 58 -16.93 -3.24 16.87
C SER A 58 -16.92 -2.61 15.48
N THR A 59 -16.51 -1.35 15.40
CA THR A 59 -16.30 -0.63 14.13
C THR A 59 -14.90 -0.91 13.61
N CYS A 60 -14.79 -1.38 12.36
CA CYS A 60 -13.49 -1.45 11.70
C CYS A 60 -13.06 -0.05 11.25
N ILE A 61 -11.90 0.36 11.72
CA ILE A 61 -11.23 1.58 11.30
C ILE A 61 -9.86 1.21 10.74
N VAL A 62 -9.36 2.02 9.82
CA VAL A 62 -8.06 1.79 9.20
C VAL A 62 -7.07 2.83 9.68
N ASN A 63 -5.90 2.38 10.12
CA ASN A 63 -4.79 3.27 10.40
C ASN A 63 -4.19 3.76 9.07
N LEU A 64 -4.48 5.00 8.69
CA LEU A 64 -4.01 5.58 7.42
C LEU A 64 -2.47 5.72 7.35
N LYS A 65 -1.76 5.68 8.49
CA LYS A 65 -0.30 5.78 8.52
C LYS A 65 0.41 4.43 8.36
N THR A 66 -0.18 3.35 8.85
CA THR A 66 0.42 2.01 8.79
C THR A 66 -0.28 1.08 7.81
N GLY A 67 -1.47 1.43 7.34
CA GLY A 67 -2.30 0.59 6.48
C GLY A 67 -2.89 -0.60 7.22
N MET A 68 -2.91 -0.57 8.56
CA MET A 68 -3.37 -1.66 9.40
C MET A 68 -4.86 -1.52 9.75
N GLN A 69 -5.53 -2.66 9.85
CA GLN A 69 -6.88 -2.74 10.40
C GLN A 69 -6.85 -2.58 11.92
N ILE A 70 -7.76 -1.77 12.47
CA ILE A 70 -8.01 -1.64 13.90
C ILE A 70 -9.50 -1.85 14.16
N CYS A 71 -9.84 -2.69 15.12
CA CYS A 71 -11.22 -2.89 15.55
C CYS A 71 -11.49 -2.00 16.76
N GLN A 72 -12.28 -0.95 16.57
CA GLN A 72 -12.68 -0.05 17.65
C GLN A 72 -13.95 -0.58 18.31
N CYS A 73 -13.86 -0.93 19.59
CA CYS A 73 -15.02 -1.32 20.38
C CYS A 73 -15.89 -0.11 20.72
N PRO A 74 -17.23 -0.26 20.82
CA PRO A 74 -18.10 0.79 21.36
C PRO A 74 -17.75 1.10 22.83
N PRO A 75 -18.10 2.28 23.35
CA PRO A 75 -17.67 2.82 24.65
C PRO A 75 -18.06 2.02 25.92
N GLU A 76 -18.44 0.75 25.80
CA GLU A 76 -18.83 -0.14 26.90
C GLU A 76 -18.21 -1.55 26.80
N ARG A 77 -17.32 -1.78 25.81
CA ARG A 77 -16.61 -3.05 25.65
C ARG A 77 -15.11 -2.82 25.52
N TYR A 78 -14.34 -3.56 26.31
CA TYR A 78 -12.89 -3.64 26.18
C TYR A 78 -12.54 -4.82 25.28
N GLY A 79 -11.93 -4.56 24.12
CA GLY A 79 -11.31 -5.59 23.29
C GLY A 79 -9.90 -5.86 23.80
N VAL A 80 -9.59 -7.13 24.07
CA VAL A 80 -8.23 -7.60 24.39
C VAL A 80 -7.39 -7.75 23.13
#